data_AF-A0A7R9AGP7-F1
#
_entry.id   AF-A0A7R9AGP7-F1
#
_cell.length_a   1.000
_cell.length_b   1.000
_cell.length_c   1.000
_cell.angle_alpha   90.00
_cell.angle_beta   90.00
_cell.angle_gamma   90.00
#
_symmetry.space_group_name_H-M   'P 1'
#
loop_
_entity.id
_entity.type
_entity.pdbx_description
1 polymer ?
#
loop_
_entity_poly.entity_id
_entity_poly.type
_entity_poly.pdbx_seq_one_letter_code
_entity_poly.pdbx_strand_id
1 'polypeptide(L)'
;MANCSEAEELHVDGKTVADVIARYTVDLKYINHDGVIELLLTKKVIDLNEHVSIQKSPKTEKILFLQEKLPQKGDTAFQKFLESLEEKGHRKLALKMRRVIHIQLENEKKRLEALNQEMAHELDVEKRQKVQLERRIKELEEQLKKEQNAKSTIQKELQESRDQAAKQMLHMSAVEKKAKELEELVKREQNAYGELERNKRKIEKELKEKVDELQQQLDNMRERPKPPRRKTIAPRTPSPHQELGTQMSREYQEVPFQSQSTRVL
;
A
#
# COMPACT_ATOMS: atom_id res chain seq x y z
N MET A 1 41.24 65.93 13.93
CA MET A 1 39.83 66.36 13.84
C MET A 1 39.45 66.37 12.37
N ALA A 2 38.61 65.44 11.93
CA ALA A 2 37.95 65.50 10.63
C ALA A 2 36.70 64.60 10.70
N ASN A 3 35.60 65.14 11.23
CA ASN A 3 34.28 64.56 11.02
C ASN A 3 33.80 65.02 9.65
N CYS A 4 34.12 64.25 8.61
CA CYS A 4 33.34 64.28 7.37
C CYS A 4 32.03 63.54 7.66
N SER A 5 31.00 64.29 8.02
CA SER A 5 29.63 63.81 8.00
C SER A 5 29.25 63.52 6.55
N GLU A 6 29.42 62.27 6.13
CA GLU A 6 28.67 61.71 5.02
C GLU A 6 27.20 62.05 5.27
N ALA A 7 26.63 62.91 4.43
CA ALA A 7 25.20 63.13 4.45
C ALA A 7 24.57 61.81 4.04
N GLU A 8 24.06 61.03 5.01
CA GLU A 8 23.19 59.90 4.73
C GLU A 8 22.07 60.41 3.81
N GLU A 9 22.14 60.03 2.53
CA GLU A 9 21.07 60.31 1.58
C GLU A 9 19.84 59.56 2.07
N LEU A 10 18.83 60.32 2.51
CA LEU A 10 17.56 59.78 2.95
C LEU A 10 16.83 59.21 1.75
N HIS A 11 16.99 57.92 1.47
CA HIS A 11 16.19 57.26 0.45
C HIS A 11 14.81 56.93 1.03
N VAL A 12 13.83 57.80 0.74
CA VAL A 12 12.45 57.69 1.22
C VAL A 12 11.48 57.64 0.06
N ASP A 13 10.47 56.77 0.18
CA ASP A 13 9.38 56.73 -0.77
C ASP A 13 8.43 57.93 -0.58
N GLY A 14 7.66 58.24 -1.64
CA GLY A 14 6.73 59.36 -1.62
C GLY A 14 5.69 59.26 -0.50
N LYS A 15 5.29 58.04 -0.10
CA LYS A 15 4.34 57.82 0.99
C LYS A 15 4.91 58.25 2.34
N THR A 16 6.15 57.88 2.65
CA THR A 16 6.82 58.30 3.88
C THR A 16 6.99 59.81 3.92
N VAL A 17 7.36 60.43 2.78
CA VAL A 17 7.43 61.89 2.65
C VAL A 17 6.06 62.53 2.94
N ALA A 18 4.98 62.01 2.35
CA ALA A 18 3.62 62.52 2.56
C ALA A 18 3.20 62.41 4.03
N ASP A 19 3.42 61.26 4.65
CA ASP A 19 3.07 60.97 6.04
C ASP A 19 3.83 61.89 7.01
N VAL A 20 5.11 62.17 6.73
CA VAL A 20 5.93 63.07 7.55
C VAL A 20 5.44 64.51 7.42
N ILE A 21 5.16 65.01 6.21
CA ILE A 21 4.63 66.37 6.02
C ILE A 21 3.25 66.49 6.67
N ALA A 22 2.38 65.49 6.51
CA ALA A 22 1.06 65.44 7.15
C ALA A 22 1.16 65.48 8.68
N ARG A 23 2.11 64.74 9.27
CA ARG A 23 2.35 64.73 10.72
C ARG A 23 2.76 66.09 11.26
N TYR A 24 3.47 66.89 10.47
CA TYR A 24 3.97 68.21 10.84
C TYR A 24 3.15 69.38 10.29
N THR A 25 1.95 69.14 9.74
CA THR A 25 1.04 70.17 9.21
C THR A 25 0.81 71.35 10.18
N VAL A 26 0.68 71.06 11.48
CA VAL A 26 0.45 72.10 12.50
C VAL A 26 1.69 72.96 12.69
N ASP A 27 2.87 72.34 12.80
CA ASP A 27 4.15 73.04 12.94
C ASP A 27 4.47 73.88 11.68
N LEU A 28 4.08 73.39 10.50
CA LEU A 28 4.25 74.10 9.23
C LEU A 28 3.46 75.41 9.16
N LYS A 29 2.34 75.58 9.86
CA LYS A 29 1.57 76.84 9.85
C LYS A 29 2.36 78.06 10.34
N TYR A 30 3.40 77.83 11.14
CA TYR A 30 4.19 78.88 11.80
C TYR A 30 5.47 79.25 11.05
N ILE A 31 5.78 78.62 9.90
CA ILE A 31 7.01 78.91 9.15
C ILE A 31 6.89 80.12 8.23
N ASN A 32 8.02 80.62 7.74
CA ASN A 32 8.08 81.60 6.65
C ASN A 32 7.94 80.88 5.30
N HIS A 33 6.71 80.72 4.82
CA HIS A 33 6.41 79.91 3.63
C HIS A 33 6.96 80.56 2.35
N ASP A 34 6.91 81.89 2.25
CA ASP A 34 7.37 82.61 1.06
C ASP A 34 8.86 82.43 0.87
N GLY A 35 9.63 82.56 1.95
CA GLY A 35 11.06 82.31 1.91
C GLY A 35 11.41 80.85 1.59
N VAL A 36 10.63 79.89 2.08
CA VAL A 36 10.86 78.46 1.79
C VAL A 36 10.53 78.15 0.32
N ILE A 37 9.40 78.63 -0.19
CA ILE A 37 8.95 78.41 -1.58
C ILE A 37 9.94 79.05 -2.59
N GLU A 38 10.46 80.23 -2.30
CA GLU A 38 11.51 80.89 -3.11
C GLU A 38 12.79 80.04 -3.19
N LEU A 39 13.21 79.44 -2.07
CA LEU A 39 14.35 78.53 -2.06
C LEU A 39 14.05 77.24 -2.83
N LEU A 40 12.83 76.72 -2.77
CA LEU A 40 12.44 75.54 -3.54
C LEU A 40 12.51 75.80 -5.06
N LEU A 41 12.13 76.99 -5.51
CA LEU A 41 12.32 77.40 -6.90
C LEU A 41 13.82 77.47 -7.25
N THR A 42 14.61 78.11 -6.39
CA THR A 42 16.07 78.27 -6.58
C THR A 42 16.77 76.91 -6.65
N LYS A 43 16.35 75.95 -5.82
CA LYS A 43 16.88 74.58 -5.76
C LYS A 43 16.30 73.65 -6.82
N LYS A 44 15.47 74.18 -7.74
CA LYS A 44 14.80 73.46 -8.83
C LYS A 44 13.92 72.30 -8.34
N VAL A 45 13.31 72.46 -7.17
CA VAL A 45 12.33 71.50 -6.62
C VAL A 45 10.95 71.73 -7.23
N ILE A 46 10.59 73.01 -7.40
CA ILE A 46 9.37 73.45 -8.08
C ILE A 46 9.74 74.27 -9.31
N ASP A 47 8.86 74.28 -10.31
CA ASP A 47 9.03 75.11 -11.49
C ASP A 47 8.48 76.54 -11.29
N LEU A 48 8.72 77.41 -12.27
CA LEU A 48 8.30 78.80 -12.21
C LEU A 48 6.75 78.95 -12.22
N ASN A 49 6.04 78.05 -12.92
CA ASN A 49 4.58 78.09 -12.98
C ASN A 49 3.99 77.71 -11.62
N GLU A 50 4.46 76.61 -11.03
CA GLU A 50 4.13 76.13 -9.70
C GLU A 50 4.40 77.22 -8.64
N HIS A 51 5.55 77.90 -8.72
CA HIS A 51 5.89 79.01 -7.84
C HIS A 51 4.90 80.17 -7.97
N VAL A 52 4.62 80.65 -9.19
CA VAL A 52 3.70 81.77 -9.42
C VAL A 52 2.28 81.44 -8.95
N SER A 53 1.82 80.21 -9.18
CA SER A 53 0.49 79.74 -8.76
C SER A 53 0.34 79.75 -7.24
N ILE A 54 1.37 79.37 -6.48
CA ILE A 54 1.26 79.21 -5.03
C ILE A 54 1.76 80.42 -4.22
N GLN A 55 2.54 81.33 -4.82
CA GLN A 55 3.15 82.46 -4.10
C GLN A 55 2.10 83.40 -3.47
N LYS A 56 0.97 83.64 -4.16
CA LYS A 56 -0.12 84.50 -3.68
C LYS A 56 -1.16 83.78 -2.84
N SER A 57 -1.07 82.46 -2.71
CA SER A 57 -2.04 81.66 -1.95
C SER A 57 -1.91 81.84 -0.43
N PRO A 58 -3.01 81.64 0.32
CA PRO A 58 -2.98 81.59 1.77
C PRO A 58 -2.06 80.47 2.29
N LYS A 59 -1.60 80.60 3.54
CA LYS A 59 -0.68 79.63 4.17
C LYS A 59 -1.19 78.19 4.10
N THR A 60 -2.48 77.97 4.31
CA THR A 60 -3.08 76.63 4.27
C THR A 60 -2.92 75.97 2.90
N GLU A 61 -3.15 76.71 1.81
CA GLU A 61 -2.97 76.21 0.45
C GLU A 61 -1.49 75.92 0.14
N LYS A 62 -0.57 76.76 0.63
CA LYS A 62 0.88 76.51 0.51
C LYS A 62 1.30 75.20 1.17
N ILE A 63 0.74 74.87 2.34
CA ILE A 63 1.02 73.60 3.03
C ILE A 63 0.45 72.42 2.24
N LEU A 64 -0.79 72.53 1.74
CA LEU A 64 -1.41 71.50 0.91
C LEU A 64 -0.60 71.24 -0.36
N PHE A 65 -0.12 72.30 -1.01
CA PHE A 65 0.76 72.20 -2.17
C PHE A 65 2.05 71.44 -1.84
N LEU A 66 2.69 71.73 -0.70
CA LEU A 66 3.89 71.01 -0.27
C LEU A 66 3.60 69.53 0.03
N GLN A 67 2.46 69.24 0.65
CA GLN A 67 2.00 67.87 0.92
C GLN A 67 1.76 67.07 -0.36
N GLU A 68 1.26 67.71 -1.41
CA GLU A 68 0.99 67.04 -2.68
C GLU A 68 2.26 66.88 -3.54
N LYS A 69 3.06 67.94 -3.64
CA LYS A 69 4.17 67.99 -4.61
C LYS A 69 5.45 67.35 -4.14
N LEU A 70 5.82 67.50 -2.87
CA LEU A 70 7.09 66.94 -2.38
C LEU A 70 7.14 65.40 -2.49
N PRO A 71 6.07 64.64 -2.16
CA PRO A 71 6.02 63.19 -2.40
C PRO A 71 6.25 62.78 -3.85
N GLN A 72 5.75 63.56 -4.81
CA GLN A 72 5.82 63.26 -6.24
C GLN A 72 7.20 63.55 -6.84
N LYS A 73 7.94 64.49 -6.24
CA LYS A 73 9.25 64.96 -6.74
C LYS A 73 10.42 64.14 -6.15
N GLY A 74 10.14 63.20 -5.24
CA GLY A 74 11.11 62.24 -4.70
C GLY A 74 11.89 62.73 -3.47
N ASP A 75 12.74 61.85 -2.97
CA ASP A 75 13.60 62.05 -1.80
C ASP A 75 14.50 63.29 -1.90
N THR A 76 15.09 63.53 -3.07
CA THR A 76 15.99 64.66 -3.33
C THR A 76 15.25 66.00 -3.18
N ALA A 77 13.99 66.07 -3.62
CA ALA A 77 13.15 67.24 -3.45
C ALA A 77 12.80 67.49 -1.98
N PHE A 78 12.51 66.40 -1.24
CA PHE A 78 12.25 66.48 0.18
C PHE A 78 13.51 66.88 0.99
N GLN A 79 14.69 66.37 0.64
CA GLN A 79 15.96 66.74 1.24
C GLN A 79 16.23 68.25 1.07
N LYS A 80 16.04 68.76 -0.15
CA LYS A 80 16.17 70.19 -0.47
C LYS A 80 15.15 71.05 0.28
N PHE A 81 13.93 70.54 0.49
CA PHE A 81 12.93 71.19 1.34
C PHE A 81 13.37 71.29 2.80
N LEU A 82 13.92 70.22 3.37
CA LEU A 82 14.45 70.23 4.74
C LEU A 82 15.60 71.23 4.89
N GLU A 83 16.50 71.30 3.91
CA GLU A 83 17.56 72.33 3.88
C GLU A 83 16.98 73.75 3.77
N SER A 84 15.94 73.96 2.95
CA SER A 84 15.26 75.27 2.85
C SER A 84 14.59 75.68 4.16
N LEU A 85 14.06 74.72 4.94
CA LEU A 85 13.59 74.98 6.29
C LEU A 85 14.75 75.42 7.20
N GLU A 86 15.89 74.74 7.15
CA GLU A 86 17.09 75.10 7.93
C GLU A 86 17.60 76.51 7.58
N GLU A 87 17.72 76.83 6.30
CA GLU A 87 18.17 78.14 5.79
C GLU A 87 17.23 79.29 6.19
N LYS A 88 15.93 79.02 6.34
CA LYS A 88 14.92 80.02 6.77
C LYS A 88 14.68 80.01 8.30
N GLY A 89 15.57 79.38 9.07
CA GLY A 89 15.58 79.42 10.54
C GLY A 89 14.72 78.35 11.22
N HIS A 90 14.13 77.41 10.47
CA HIS A 90 13.25 76.35 10.97
C HIS A 90 14.00 75.03 11.23
N ARG A 91 15.27 75.11 11.66
CA ARG A 91 16.15 73.95 11.86
C ARG A 91 15.58 72.90 12.80
N LYS A 92 14.90 73.31 13.88
CA LYS A 92 14.28 72.37 14.83
C LYS A 92 13.19 71.52 14.17
N LEU A 93 12.42 72.10 13.24
CA LEU A 93 11.38 71.38 12.51
C LEU A 93 12.02 70.41 11.49
N ALA A 94 13.01 70.87 10.73
CA ALA A 94 13.75 70.03 9.80
C ALA A 94 14.38 68.80 10.49
N LEU A 95 15.04 69.00 11.63
CA LEU A 95 15.63 67.90 12.42
C LEU A 95 14.57 66.92 12.96
N LYS A 96 13.42 67.42 13.41
CA LYS A 96 12.30 66.55 13.84
C LYS A 96 11.81 65.68 12.67
N MET A 97 11.61 66.27 11.50
CA MET A 97 11.18 65.55 10.29
C MET A 97 12.21 64.49 9.87
N ARG A 98 13.51 64.84 9.83
CA ARG A 98 14.61 63.89 9.56
C ARG A 98 14.62 62.72 10.56
N ARG A 99 14.44 63.01 11.85
CA ARG A 99 14.43 61.97 12.90
C ARG A 99 13.28 60.99 12.74
N VAL A 100 12.08 61.47 12.40
CA VAL A 100 10.92 60.59 12.17
C VAL A 100 11.19 59.64 11.01
N ILE A 101 11.75 60.15 9.91
CA ILE A 101 12.12 59.32 8.75
C ILE A 101 13.16 58.28 9.13
N HIS A 102 14.23 58.69 9.79
CA HIS A 102 15.29 57.76 10.17
C HIS A 102 14.76 56.61 11.04
N ILE A 103 13.92 56.92 12.03
CA ILE A 103 13.28 55.90 12.88
C ILE A 103 12.36 54.99 12.06
N GLN A 104 11.58 55.53 11.11
CA GLN A 104 10.72 54.73 10.25
C GLN A 104 11.53 53.77 9.38
N LEU A 105 12.57 54.27 8.70
CA LEU A 105 13.46 53.47 7.87
C LEU A 105 14.18 52.38 8.67
N GLU A 106 14.65 52.69 9.89
CA GLU A 106 15.32 51.71 10.74
C GLU A 106 14.36 50.59 11.18
N ASN A 107 13.11 50.92 11.50
CA ASN A 107 12.08 49.94 11.84
C ASN A 107 11.69 49.07 10.64
N GLU A 108 11.56 49.67 9.45
CA GLU A 108 11.27 48.92 8.23
C GLU A 108 12.42 47.99 7.85
N LYS A 109 13.67 48.46 7.96
CA LYS A 109 14.87 47.62 7.77
C LYS A 109 14.85 46.42 8.71
N LYS A 110 14.64 46.62 10.00
CA LYS A 110 14.54 45.52 10.99
C LYS A 110 13.41 44.54 10.66
N ARG A 111 12.25 45.07 10.23
CA ARG A 111 11.11 44.24 9.81
C ARG A 111 11.43 43.41 8.56
N LEU A 112 12.09 44.00 7.57
CA LEU A 112 12.51 43.31 6.35
C LEU A 112 13.58 42.24 6.64
N GLU A 113 14.53 42.55 7.53
CA GLU A 113 15.53 41.57 7.99
C GLU A 113 14.86 40.37 8.69
N ALA A 114 13.89 40.62 9.58
CA ALA A 114 13.14 39.57 10.25
C ALA A 114 12.34 38.71 9.26
N LEU A 115 11.64 39.34 8.30
CA LEU A 115 10.89 38.63 7.27
C LEU A 115 11.81 37.78 6.39
N ASN A 116 12.99 38.28 6.03
CA ASN A 116 13.96 37.54 5.24
C ASN A 116 14.53 36.33 6.01
N GLN A 117 14.75 36.46 7.32
CA GLN A 117 15.14 35.33 8.18
C GLN A 117 14.03 34.28 8.27
N GLU A 118 12.77 34.70 8.39
CA GLU A 118 11.61 33.81 8.42
C GLU A 118 11.46 33.03 7.10
N MET A 119 11.50 33.73 5.96
CA MET A 119 11.47 33.08 4.64
C MET A 119 12.63 32.09 4.43
N ALA A 120 13.84 32.43 4.90
CA ALA A 120 14.99 31.54 4.82
C ALA A 120 14.78 30.26 5.66
N HIS A 121 14.21 30.41 6.86
CA HIS A 121 13.87 29.27 7.71
C HIS A 121 12.78 28.39 7.08
N GLU A 122 11.70 28.98 6.56
CA GLU A 122 10.63 28.25 5.88
C GLU A 122 11.16 27.46 4.67
N LEU A 123 12.02 28.09 3.86
CA LEU A 123 12.65 27.43 2.72
C LEU A 123 13.49 26.21 3.14
N ASP A 124 14.20 26.30 4.26
CA ASP A 124 14.97 25.17 4.79
C ASP A 124 14.08 24.05 5.35
N VAL A 125 12.94 24.39 5.96
CA VAL A 125 11.92 23.42 6.36
C VAL A 125 11.35 22.69 5.13
N GLU A 126 10.96 23.42 4.08
CA GLU A 126 10.44 22.84 2.84
C GLU A 126 11.47 21.92 2.17
N LYS A 127 12.76 22.33 2.10
CA LYS A 127 13.83 21.48 1.57
C LYS A 127 13.95 20.17 2.34
N ARG A 128 13.87 20.21 3.68
CA ARG A 128 13.92 19.00 4.52
C ARG A 128 12.71 18.09 4.27
N GLN A 129 11.52 18.67 4.19
CA GLN A 129 10.29 17.92 3.89
C GLN A 129 10.36 17.26 2.51
N LYS A 130 10.84 17.99 1.49
CA LYS A 130 11.03 17.45 0.14
C LYS A 130 11.95 16.22 0.15
N VAL A 131 13.09 16.29 0.83
CA VAL A 131 14.01 15.14 0.93
C VAL A 131 13.36 13.94 1.62
N GLN A 132 12.55 14.17 2.67
CA GLN A 132 11.82 13.08 3.34
C GLN A 132 10.78 12.44 2.42
N LEU A 133 10.00 13.25 1.69
CA LEU A 133 9.01 12.76 0.74
C LEU A 133 9.66 11.97 -0.41
N GLU A 134 10.77 12.46 -0.95
CA GLU A 134 11.53 11.75 -2.00
C GLU A 134 12.04 10.38 -1.53
N ARG A 135 12.50 10.27 -0.27
CA ARG A 135 12.87 8.97 0.31
C ARG A 135 11.66 8.05 0.44
N ARG A 136 10.53 8.56 0.93
CA ARG A 136 9.30 7.77 1.11
C ARG A 136 8.76 7.26 -0.23
N ILE A 137 8.84 8.07 -1.29
CA ILE A 137 8.45 7.66 -2.64
C ILE A 137 9.31 6.48 -3.11
N LYS A 138 10.64 6.57 -2.97
CA LYS A 138 11.55 5.47 -3.35
C LYS A 138 11.25 4.17 -2.60
N GLU A 139 11.00 4.26 -1.29
CA GLU A 139 10.62 3.09 -0.49
C GLU A 139 9.33 2.44 -0.98
N LEU A 140 8.31 3.25 -1.32
CA LEU A 140 7.03 2.76 -1.82
C LEU A 140 7.16 2.13 -3.22
N GLU A 141 7.99 2.71 -4.10
CA GLU A 141 8.30 2.14 -5.41
C GLU A 141 8.98 0.77 -5.30
N GLU A 142 9.93 0.61 -4.37
CA GLU A 142 10.57 -0.68 -4.11
C GLU A 142 9.59 -1.72 -3.54
N GLN A 143 8.70 -1.32 -2.63
CA GLN A 143 7.65 -2.19 -2.09
C GLN A 143 6.71 -2.65 -3.19
N LEU A 144 6.25 -1.73 -4.05
CA LEU A 144 5.38 -2.05 -5.17
C LEU A 144 6.03 -3.07 -6.12
N LYS A 145 7.32 -2.90 -6.42
CA LYS A 145 8.06 -3.84 -7.27
C LYS A 145 8.16 -5.24 -6.64
N LYS A 146 8.38 -5.33 -5.32
CA LYS A 146 8.38 -6.61 -4.59
C LYS A 146 7.02 -7.29 -4.65
N GLU A 147 5.94 -6.55 -4.43
CA GLU A 147 4.58 -7.08 -4.49
C GLU A 147 4.20 -7.54 -5.90
N GLN A 148 4.59 -6.81 -6.95
CA GLN A 148 4.35 -7.21 -8.33
C GLN A 148 5.06 -8.52 -8.67
N ASN A 149 6.31 -8.69 -8.22
CA ASN A 149 7.04 -9.94 -8.39
C ASN A 149 6.37 -11.09 -7.64
N ALA A 150 5.99 -10.88 -6.37
CA ALA A 150 5.29 -11.89 -5.57
C ALA A 150 3.96 -12.30 -6.22
N LYS A 151 3.18 -11.33 -6.72
CA LYS A 151 1.93 -11.59 -7.46
C LYS A 151 2.18 -12.45 -8.70
N SER A 152 3.23 -12.16 -9.47
CA SER A 152 3.58 -12.97 -10.64
C SER A 152 3.95 -14.40 -10.25
N THR A 153 4.69 -14.60 -9.16
CA THR A 153 5.04 -15.94 -8.65
C THR A 153 3.80 -16.71 -8.24
N ILE A 154 2.93 -16.12 -7.41
CA ILE A 154 1.68 -16.74 -6.96
C ILE A 154 0.77 -17.10 -8.15
N GLN A 155 0.71 -16.25 -9.18
CA GLN A 155 -0.07 -16.55 -10.38
C GLN A 155 0.46 -17.78 -11.14
N LYS A 156 1.78 -17.96 -11.21
CA LYS A 156 2.39 -19.16 -11.83
C LYS A 156 2.08 -20.41 -11.03
N GLU A 157 2.30 -20.36 -9.71
CA GLU A 157 2.02 -21.49 -8.80
C GLU A 157 0.54 -21.90 -8.84
N LEU A 158 -0.38 -20.92 -8.89
CA LEU A 158 -1.80 -21.19 -9.01
C LEU A 158 -2.15 -21.87 -10.34
N GLN A 159 -1.50 -21.47 -11.43
CA GLN A 159 -1.72 -22.09 -12.74
C GLN A 159 -1.20 -23.54 -12.75
N GLU A 160 -0.01 -23.78 -12.21
CA GLU A 160 0.56 -25.13 -12.09
C GLU A 160 -0.32 -26.05 -11.22
N SER A 161 -0.84 -25.54 -10.10
CA SER A 161 -1.78 -26.26 -9.25
C SER A 161 -3.08 -26.63 -9.99
N ARG A 162 -3.64 -25.70 -10.78
CA ARG A 162 -4.82 -25.97 -11.63
C ARG A 162 -4.55 -27.07 -12.65
N ASP A 163 -3.39 -27.03 -13.31
CA ASP A 163 -3.01 -28.04 -14.29
C ASP A 163 -2.80 -29.42 -13.64
N GLN A 164 -2.24 -29.47 -12.43
CA GLN A 164 -2.13 -30.70 -11.65
C GLN A 164 -3.50 -31.27 -11.25
N ALA A 165 -4.41 -30.42 -10.78
CA ALA A 165 -5.78 -30.83 -10.43
C ALA A 165 -6.51 -31.39 -11.67
N ALA A 166 -6.35 -30.76 -12.84
CA ALA A 166 -6.93 -31.27 -14.09
C ALA A 166 -6.40 -32.66 -14.46
N LYS A 167 -5.08 -32.89 -14.33
CA LYS A 167 -4.46 -34.21 -14.54
C LYS A 167 -4.99 -35.26 -13.56
N GLN A 168 -5.15 -34.90 -12.29
CA GLN A 168 -5.70 -35.80 -11.28
C GLN A 168 -7.16 -36.17 -11.58
N MET A 169 -7.99 -35.22 -12.02
CA MET A 169 -9.37 -35.53 -12.42
C MET A 169 -9.44 -36.53 -13.58
N LEU A 170 -8.57 -36.39 -14.59
CA LEU A 170 -8.48 -37.35 -15.69
C LEU A 170 -8.09 -38.75 -15.19
N HIS A 171 -7.12 -38.83 -14.28
CA HIS A 171 -6.72 -40.09 -13.66
C HIS A 171 -7.85 -40.70 -12.84
N MET A 172 -8.56 -39.91 -12.02
CA MET A 172 -9.71 -40.37 -11.24
C MET A 172 -10.81 -40.92 -12.13
N SER A 173 -11.13 -40.26 -13.25
CA SER A 173 -12.11 -40.77 -14.22
C SER A 173 -11.68 -42.10 -14.83
N ALA A 174 -10.39 -42.26 -15.14
CA ALA A 174 -9.86 -43.53 -15.64
C ALA A 174 -9.93 -44.66 -14.59
N VAL A 175 -9.63 -44.35 -13.32
CA VAL A 175 -9.77 -45.29 -12.19
C VAL A 175 -11.23 -45.68 -12.00
N GLU A 176 -12.15 -44.72 -12.06
CA GLU A 176 -13.60 -44.98 -11.91
C GLU A 176 -14.12 -45.90 -13.03
N LYS A 177 -13.66 -45.72 -14.28
CA LYS A 177 -13.98 -46.64 -15.39
C LYS A 177 -13.48 -48.05 -15.11
N LYS A 178 -12.21 -48.20 -14.73
CA LYS A 178 -11.64 -49.51 -14.38
C LYS A 178 -12.36 -50.18 -13.19
N ALA A 179 -12.76 -49.39 -12.19
CA ALA A 179 -13.52 -49.90 -11.05
C ALA A 179 -14.89 -50.46 -11.48
N LYS A 180 -15.60 -49.77 -12.39
CA LYS A 180 -16.86 -50.26 -12.96
C LYS A 180 -16.67 -51.54 -13.79
N GLU A 181 -15.63 -51.62 -14.61
CA GLU A 181 -15.29 -52.84 -15.36
C GLU A 181 -15.01 -54.04 -14.44
N LEU A 182 -14.26 -53.83 -13.36
CA LEU A 182 -13.99 -54.86 -12.36
C LEU A 182 -15.28 -55.31 -11.65
N GLU A 183 -16.18 -54.39 -11.32
CA GLU A 183 -17.47 -54.72 -10.71
C GLU A 183 -18.33 -55.59 -11.64
N GLU A 184 -18.34 -55.30 -12.95
CA GLU A 184 -19.02 -56.14 -13.94
C GLU A 184 -18.40 -57.54 -14.05
N LEU A 185 -17.07 -57.65 -14.04
CA LEU A 185 -16.38 -58.94 -14.08
C LEU A 185 -16.72 -59.80 -12.86
N VAL A 186 -16.71 -59.20 -11.67
CA VAL A 186 -17.11 -59.88 -10.43
C VAL A 186 -18.54 -60.42 -10.52
N LYS A 187 -19.49 -59.63 -11.05
CA LYS A 187 -20.87 -60.09 -11.27
C LYS A 187 -20.95 -61.27 -12.24
N ARG A 188 -20.17 -61.24 -13.33
CA ARG A 188 -20.10 -62.36 -14.29
C ARG A 188 -19.53 -63.62 -13.66
N GLU A 189 -18.45 -63.52 -12.88
CA GLU A 189 -17.86 -64.65 -12.17
C GLU A 189 -18.80 -65.25 -11.12
N GLN A 190 -19.50 -64.41 -10.35
CA GLN A 190 -20.51 -64.87 -9.40
C GLN A 190 -21.63 -65.67 -10.08
N ASN A 191 -22.10 -65.20 -11.24
CA ASN A 191 -23.09 -65.92 -12.05
C ASN A 191 -22.56 -67.27 -12.53
N ALA A 192 -21.34 -67.30 -13.08
CA ALA A 192 -20.69 -68.52 -13.55
C ALA A 192 -20.47 -69.53 -12.41
N TYR A 193 -20.04 -69.05 -11.24
CA TYR A 193 -19.91 -69.88 -10.03
C TYR A 193 -21.26 -70.49 -9.63
N GLY A 194 -22.34 -69.69 -9.66
CA GLY A 194 -23.69 -70.18 -9.40
C GLY A 194 -24.16 -71.26 -10.39
N GLU A 195 -23.80 -71.15 -11.67
CA GLU A 195 -24.08 -72.17 -12.68
C GLU A 195 -23.28 -73.46 -12.46
N LEU A 196 -21.99 -73.34 -12.16
CA LEU A 196 -21.14 -74.48 -11.80
C LEU A 196 -21.69 -75.22 -10.59
N GLU A 197 -22.12 -74.50 -9.55
CA GLU A 197 -22.73 -75.08 -8.35
C GLU A 197 -24.05 -75.81 -8.68
N ARG A 198 -24.90 -75.26 -9.55
CA ARG A 198 -26.11 -75.97 -10.02
C ARG A 198 -25.77 -77.23 -10.82
N ASN A 199 -24.78 -77.15 -11.71
CA ASN A 199 -24.35 -78.30 -12.52
C ASN A 199 -23.74 -79.40 -11.65
N LYS A 200 -22.92 -79.02 -10.66
CA LYS A 200 -22.38 -79.94 -9.66
C LYS A 200 -23.50 -80.69 -8.94
N ARG A 201 -24.52 -79.99 -8.43
CA ARG A 201 -25.67 -80.63 -7.76
C ARG A 201 -26.44 -81.59 -8.67
N LYS A 202 -26.60 -81.26 -9.96
CA LYS A 202 -27.22 -82.15 -10.94
C LYS A 202 -26.41 -83.44 -11.11
N ILE A 203 -25.10 -83.31 -11.31
CA ILE A 203 -24.19 -84.46 -11.46
C ILE A 203 -24.17 -85.31 -10.19
N GLU A 204 -24.11 -84.71 -9.00
CA GLU A 204 -24.18 -85.43 -7.73
C GLU A 204 -25.50 -86.20 -7.58
N LYS A 205 -26.62 -85.62 -8.00
CA LYS A 205 -27.92 -86.30 -8.00
C LYS A 205 -27.93 -87.48 -8.96
N GLU A 206 -27.48 -87.29 -10.20
CA GLU A 206 -27.40 -88.36 -11.21
C GLU A 206 -26.44 -89.49 -10.78
N LEU A 207 -25.32 -89.14 -10.14
CA LEU A 207 -24.39 -90.12 -9.58
C LEU A 207 -25.03 -90.90 -8.45
N LYS A 208 -25.77 -90.24 -7.55
CA LYS A 208 -26.49 -90.90 -6.47
C LYS A 208 -27.55 -91.86 -7.01
N GLU A 209 -28.35 -91.42 -7.98
CA GLU A 209 -29.34 -92.27 -8.65
C GLU A 209 -28.68 -93.51 -9.28
N LYS A 210 -27.55 -93.35 -9.98
CA LYS A 210 -26.80 -94.49 -10.54
C LYS A 210 -26.22 -95.43 -9.48
N VAL A 211 -25.74 -94.89 -8.36
CA VAL A 211 -25.25 -95.71 -7.24
C VAL A 211 -26.40 -96.53 -6.65
N ASP A 212 -27.56 -95.91 -6.46
CA ASP A 212 -28.75 -96.59 -5.97
C ASP A 212 -29.23 -97.68 -6.95
N GLU A 213 -29.22 -97.41 -8.27
CA GLU A 213 -29.50 -98.41 -9.31
C GLU A 213 -28.52 -99.59 -9.28
N LEU A 214 -27.22 -99.32 -9.22
CA LEU A 214 -26.18 -100.36 -9.13
C LEU A 214 -26.31 -101.19 -7.84
N GLN A 215 -26.65 -100.54 -6.72
CA GLN A 215 -26.88 -101.20 -5.44
C GLN A 215 -28.10 -102.12 -5.52
N GLN A 216 -29.19 -101.66 -6.13
CA GLN A 216 -30.39 -102.47 -6.35
C GLN A 216 -30.11 -103.67 -7.27
N GLN A 217 -29.29 -103.50 -8.31
CA GLN A 217 -28.83 -104.62 -9.14
C GLN A 217 -28.00 -105.63 -8.34
N LEU A 218 -27.11 -105.16 -7.46
CA LEU A 218 -26.32 -105.97 -6.53
C LEU A 218 -27.21 -106.78 -5.57
N ASP A 219 -28.24 -106.15 -5.02
CA ASP A 219 -29.18 -106.79 -4.10
C ASP A 219 -30.05 -107.83 -4.83
N ASN A 220 -30.51 -107.54 -6.05
CA ASN A 220 -31.20 -108.52 -6.91
C ASN A 220 -30.32 -109.74 -7.24
N MET A 221 -29.00 -109.56 -7.37
CA MET A 221 -28.07 -110.69 -7.54
C MET A 221 -27.84 -111.48 -6.24
N ARG A 222 -28.01 -110.88 -5.07
CA ARG A 222 -27.90 -111.55 -3.76
C ARG A 222 -29.10 -112.45 -3.43
N GLU A 223 -30.25 -112.28 -4.08
CA GLU A 223 -31.46 -113.08 -3.85
C GLU A 223 -31.52 -114.45 -4.57
N ARG A 224 -30.41 -114.94 -5.17
CA ARG A 224 -30.36 -116.33 -5.67
C ARG A 224 -30.52 -117.34 -4.50
N PRO A 225 -31.34 -118.41 -4.65
CA PRO A 225 -31.64 -119.34 -3.55
C PRO A 225 -30.40 -120.16 -3.14
N LYS A 226 -30.10 -120.18 -1.84
CA LYS A 226 -29.07 -121.04 -1.22
C LYS A 226 -29.61 -122.46 -0.93
N PRO A 227 -28.91 -123.56 -1.28
CA PRO A 227 -29.20 -124.92 -0.83
C PRO A 227 -28.80 -125.17 0.66
N PRO A 228 -29.18 -126.32 1.27
CA PRO A 228 -29.42 -126.44 2.71
C PRO A 228 -28.19 -126.69 3.61
N ARG A 229 -28.44 -126.46 4.91
CA ARG A 229 -27.53 -126.33 6.07
C ARG A 229 -26.62 -127.55 6.41
N ARG A 230 -25.32 -127.27 6.59
CA ARG A 230 -24.30 -127.82 7.54
C ARG A 230 -24.29 -127.20 8.95
N LYS A 231 -24.27 -127.97 10.05
CA LYS A 231 -24.41 -127.55 11.46
C LYS A 231 -23.16 -126.89 12.10
N THR A 232 -23.39 -125.99 13.08
CA THR A 232 -22.64 -125.65 14.34
C THR A 232 -21.11 -125.54 14.31
N ILE A 233 -20.47 -124.47 14.81
CA ILE A 233 -20.32 -124.10 16.25
C ILE A 233 -20.11 -122.56 16.38
N ALA A 234 -20.67 -121.98 17.45
CA ALA A 234 -20.44 -120.62 17.96
C ALA A 234 -19.91 -120.73 19.42
N PRO A 235 -19.64 -119.65 20.20
CA PRO A 235 -19.24 -118.25 19.94
C PRO A 235 -17.98 -117.88 20.80
N ARG A 236 -17.31 -116.72 20.70
CA ARG A 236 -17.66 -115.40 21.29
C ARG A 236 -16.54 -114.35 21.03
N THR A 237 -16.88 -113.27 20.32
CA THR A 237 -16.78 -111.79 20.62
C THR A 237 -15.74 -111.21 21.61
N PRO A 238 -15.38 -109.90 21.55
CA PRO A 238 -15.49 -108.89 20.45
C PRO A 238 -14.26 -107.95 20.21
N SER A 239 -14.25 -107.35 19.00
CA SER A 239 -13.71 -106.05 18.48
C SER A 239 -13.03 -104.98 19.38
N PRO A 240 -12.38 -103.93 18.81
CA PRO A 240 -11.97 -103.71 17.40
C PRO A 240 -10.50 -103.22 17.21
N HIS A 241 -9.90 -103.57 16.08
CA HIS A 241 -8.79 -102.81 15.49
C HIS A 241 -9.34 -101.79 14.49
N GLN A 242 -8.97 -100.52 14.66
CA GLN A 242 -9.03 -99.48 13.64
C GLN A 242 -7.58 -99.10 13.29
N GLU A 243 -7.13 -99.43 12.09
CA GLU A 243 -5.97 -98.81 11.44
C GLU A 243 -6.24 -98.70 9.94
N LEU A 244 -5.50 -97.78 9.31
CA LEU A 244 -5.53 -97.31 7.92
C LEU A 244 -6.48 -96.11 7.71
N GLY A 245 -6.02 -94.92 7.31
CA GLY A 245 -4.70 -94.46 6.91
C GLY A 245 -4.85 -93.07 6.28
N THR A 246 -3.81 -92.24 6.44
CA THR A 246 -3.20 -91.38 5.38
C THR A 246 -4.17 -90.55 4.53
N GLN A 247 -4.19 -89.21 4.47
CA GLN A 247 -3.14 -88.19 4.48
C GLN A 247 -3.88 -86.84 4.36
N MET A 248 -3.60 -85.83 5.19
CA MET A 248 -3.86 -84.42 4.84
C MET A 248 -2.66 -83.61 5.32
N SER A 249 -1.85 -83.20 4.34
CA SER A 249 -0.73 -82.28 4.49
C SER A 249 -1.22 -80.83 4.59
N ARG A 250 -0.50 -80.06 5.43
CA ARG A 250 -0.02 -78.65 5.27
C ARG A 250 -1.04 -77.57 4.90
N GLU A 251 -0.95 -76.32 5.35
CA GLU A 251 -0.17 -75.54 6.30
C GLU A 251 -0.99 -74.24 6.31
N TYR A 252 -1.62 -73.88 7.43
CA TYR A 252 -2.08 -72.51 7.61
C TYR A 252 -0.93 -71.72 8.22
N GLN A 253 -0.27 -70.94 7.38
CA GLN A 253 0.65 -69.90 7.82
C GLN A 253 -0.07 -68.56 7.70
N GLU A 254 -0.73 -68.16 8.78
CA GLU A 254 -1.09 -66.77 9.00
C GLU A 254 0.21 -65.97 9.18
N VAL A 255 0.46 -65.06 8.25
CA VAL A 255 1.50 -64.03 8.40
C VAL A 255 0.79 -62.70 8.64
N PRO A 256 0.99 -62.04 9.80
CA PRO A 256 0.51 -60.68 10.00
C PRO A 256 1.51 -59.73 9.33
N PHE A 257 1.06 -58.97 8.33
CA PHE A 257 1.87 -57.89 7.77
C PHE A 257 1.42 -56.55 8.36
N GLN A 258 2.18 -56.08 9.35
CA GLN A 258 2.28 -54.67 9.71
C GLN A 258 3.32 -54.00 8.79
N SER A 259 2.97 -52.84 8.22
CA SER A 259 3.91 -51.76 7.91
C SER A 259 3.08 -50.47 7.84
N GLN A 260 3.15 -49.63 8.88
CA GLN A 260 4.15 -48.58 9.14
C GLN A 260 4.26 -47.52 8.04
N SER A 261 4.01 -46.28 8.50
CA SER A 261 4.67 -45.03 8.10
C SER A 261 4.33 -44.53 6.70
N THR A 262 4.06 -43.25 6.46
CA THR A 262 4.84 -42.09 6.91
C THR A 262 4.00 -40.82 6.84
N ARG A 263 4.29 -39.96 7.80
CA ARG A 263 4.02 -38.51 7.86
C ARG A 263 4.68 -37.77 6.66
N VAL A 264 4.49 -36.44 6.63
CA VAL A 264 5.21 -35.42 5.82
C VAL A 264 4.46 -35.08 4.51
N LEU A 265 4.09 -33.84 4.19
CA LEU A 265 4.18 -32.49 4.79
C LEU A 265 2.98 -31.68 4.27
#